data_AF-A0A351F952-F1
#
_entry.id   AF-A0A351F952-F1
#
_cell.length_a   1.000
_cell.length_b   1.000
_cell.length_c   1.000
_cell.angle_alpha   90.00
_cell.angle_beta   90.00
_cell.angle_gamma   90.00
#
_symmetry.space_group_name_H-M   'P 1'
#
loop_
_entity.id
_entity.type
_entity.pdbx_description
1 polymer ?
#
loop_
_entity_poly.entity_id
_entity_poly.type
_entity_poly.pdbx_seq_one_letter_code
_entity_poly.pdbx_strand_id
1 'polypeptide(L)'
;MTIFSEVLIFAAFWLFAVLSTLFYMHMFQLNSYRADDQWHWMLKNRGKVVPLALPLIGAIVGVICGKNAGMIVCAVFILLACPFYKPKKAKKPLKYTPRVRRMLVTVAVLYAAMTVLLAVFASGRITALVVGLVAAVSPFVIILANIINKPIELSINRYYTNDAKKMLAACPNLTVIGVTGSY
;
A
#
# COMPACT_ATOMS: atom_id res chain seq x y z
N MET A 1 -27.22 16.07 5.39
CA MET A 1 -25.83 16.43 5.77
C MET A 1 -24.95 15.20 6.04
N THR A 2 -25.47 14.11 6.61
CA THR A 2 -24.73 12.85 6.88
C THR A 2 -24.19 12.17 5.61
N ILE A 3 -25.05 11.97 4.61
CA ILE A 3 -24.67 11.32 3.35
C ILE A 3 -23.54 12.09 2.64
N PHE A 4 -23.63 13.42 2.62
CA PHE A 4 -22.59 14.26 2.03
C PHE A 4 -21.24 14.07 2.72
N SER A 5 -21.19 14.10 4.06
CA SER A 5 -19.94 13.91 4.79
C SER A 5 -19.34 12.51 4.64
N GLU A 6 -20.18 11.48 4.50
CA GLU A 6 -19.75 10.09 4.24
C GLU A 6 -19.18 9.93 2.83
N VAL A 7 -19.88 10.45 1.82
CA VAL A 7 -19.38 10.43 0.43
C VAL A 7 -18.07 11.21 0.32
N LEU A 8 -17.98 12.37 0.98
CA LEU A 8 -16.78 13.21 0.96
C LEU A 8 -15.56 12.47 1.56
N ILE A 9 -15.71 11.89 2.76
CA ILE A 9 -14.58 11.21 3.41
C ILE A 9 -14.13 9.97 2.64
N PHE A 10 -15.06 9.17 2.11
CA PHE A 10 -14.69 8.00 1.32
C PHE A 10 -14.09 8.39 -0.03
N ALA A 11 -14.59 9.43 -0.70
CA ALA A 11 -13.98 9.94 -1.93
C ALA A 11 -12.57 10.48 -1.69
N ALA A 12 -12.37 11.26 -0.61
CA ALA A 12 -11.05 11.75 -0.20
C ALA A 12 -10.10 10.58 0.11
N PHE A 13 -10.58 9.59 0.85
CA PHE A 13 -9.82 8.38 1.17
C PHE A 13 -9.42 7.62 -0.08
N TRP A 14 -10.33 7.33 -1.01
CA TRP A 14 -10.01 6.57 -2.22
C TRP A 14 -9.03 7.31 -3.13
N LEU A 15 -9.17 8.62 -3.27
CA LEU A 15 -8.21 9.45 -4.00
C LEU A 15 -6.81 9.32 -3.36
N PHE A 16 -6.73 9.52 -2.05
CA PHE A 16 -5.48 9.39 -1.31
C PHE A 16 -4.89 7.97 -1.39
N ALA A 17 -5.74 6.96 -1.22
CA ALA A 17 -5.36 5.55 -1.24
C ALA A 17 -4.76 5.16 -2.58
N VAL A 18 -5.34 5.58 -3.70
CA VAL A 18 -4.77 5.32 -5.04
C VAL A 18 -3.41 6.01 -5.18
N LEU A 19 -3.31 7.29 -4.87
CA LEU A 19 -2.07 8.06 -5.02
C LEU A 19 -0.94 7.50 -4.14
N SER A 20 -1.20 7.32 -2.85
CA SER A 20 -0.25 6.78 -1.87
C SER A 20 0.14 5.34 -2.21
N THR A 21 -0.82 4.48 -2.59
CA THR A 21 -0.54 3.09 -2.95
C THR A 21 0.38 3.03 -4.17
N LEU A 22 0.08 3.77 -5.24
CA LEU A 22 0.94 3.78 -6.43
C LEU A 22 2.34 4.31 -6.12
N PHE A 23 2.44 5.36 -5.30
CA PHE A 23 3.71 5.93 -4.87
C PHE A 23 4.55 4.93 -4.05
N TYR A 24 3.98 4.37 -2.99
CA TYR A 24 4.71 3.46 -2.11
C TYR A 24 4.93 2.09 -2.74
N MET A 25 4.03 1.61 -3.60
CA MET A 25 4.24 0.38 -4.38
C MET A 25 5.43 0.53 -5.30
N HIS A 26 5.57 1.70 -5.92
CA HIS A 26 6.72 1.99 -6.76
C HIS A 26 8.02 1.96 -5.94
N MET A 27 8.04 2.59 -4.77
CA MET A 27 9.23 2.54 -3.90
C MET A 27 9.50 1.11 -3.39
N PHE A 28 8.46 0.36 -3.06
CA PHE A 28 8.57 -1.02 -2.62
C PHE A 28 9.14 -1.93 -3.72
N GLN A 29 8.74 -1.71 -4.97
CA GLN A 29 9.30 -2.40 -6.13
C GLN A 29 10.78 -2.06 -6.33
N LEU A 30 11.20 -0.81 -6.09
CA LEU A 30 12.62 -0.42 -6.17
C LEU A 30 13.45 -1.00 -5.03
N ASN A 31 12.84 -1.21 -3.86
CA ASN A 31 13.44 -1.85 -2.70
C ASN A 31 13.30 -3.39 -2.72
N SER A 32 13.20 -3.98 -3.93
CA SER A 32 13.12 -5.43 -4.15
C SER A 32 12.06 -6.15 -3.32
N TYR A 33 10.98 -5.44 -2.93
CA TYR A 33 9.90 -5.92 -2.09
C TYR A 33 10.36 -6.46 -0.72
N ARG A 34 11.46 -5.93 -0.19
CA ARG A 34 11.98 -6.23 1.15
C ARG A 34 11.44 -5.20 2.14
N ALA A 35 10.77 -5.69 3.19
CA ALA A 35 10.15 -4.84 4.20
C ALA A 35 11.21 -4.01 4.95
N ASP A 36 12.35 -4.61 5.27
CA ASP A 36 13.47 -3.92 5.94
C ASP A 36 14.00 -2.77 5.09
N ASP A 37 14.26 -3.01 3.81
CA ASP A 37 14.77 -1.98 2.89
C ASP A 37 13.75 -0.83 2.73
N GLN A 38 12.45 -1.15 2.69
CA GLN A 38 11.37 -0.16 2.66
C GLN A 38 11.35 0.70 3.94
N TRP A 39 11.52 0.09 5.10
CA TRP A 39 11.57 0.79 6.38
C TRP A 39 12.77 1.74 6.44
N HIS A 40 13.97 1.26 6.10
CA HIS A 40 15.17 2.09 6.04
C HIS A 40 15.03 3.23 5.03
N TRP A 41 14.42 2.97 3.87
CA TRP A 41 14.13 3.99 2.87
C TRP A 41 13.18 5.06 3.42
N MET A 42 12.12 4.67 4.15
CA MET A 42 11.18 5.60 4.78
C MET A 42 11.87 6.47 5.83
N LEU A 43 12.74 5.90 6.67
CA LEU A 43 13.51 6.64 7.67
C LEU A 43 14.46 7.66 7.05
N LYS A 44 15.07 7.33 5.91
CA LYS A 44 15.95 8.22 5.14
C LYS A 44 15.16 9.31 4.41
N ASN A 45 13.94 9.03 3.97
CA ASN A 45 13.10 9.93 3.18
C ASN A 45 11.95 10.50 4.02
N ARG A 46 12.26 11.11 5.18
CA ARG A 46 11.25 11.65 6.11
C ARG A 46 10.28 12.62 5.45
N GLY A 47 10.73 13.44 4.49
CA GLY A 47 9.85 14.35 3.74
C GLY A 47 8.75 13.66 2.92
N LYS A 48 8.82 12.34 2.73
CA LYS A 48 7.76 11.50 2.10
C LYS A 48 6.85 10.82 3.11
N VAL A 49 7.27 10.74 4.37
CA VAL A 49 6.53 10.09 5.46
C VAL A 49 5.79 11.13 6.31
N VAL A 50 6.39 12.30 6.55
CA VAL A 50 5.81 13.40 7.34
C VAL A 50 4.40 13.79 6.86
N PRO A 51 4.06 13.84 5.56
CA PRO A 51 2.70 14.14 5.13
C PRO A 51 1.63 13.12 5.58
N LEU A 52 2.00 11.89 5.97
CA LEU A 52 1.08 10.92 6.58
C LEU A 52 0.58 11.36 7.96
N ALA A 53 1.25 12.32 8.61
CA ALA A 53 0.77 12.92 9.85
C ALA A 53 -0.51 13.74 9.62
N LEU A 54 -0.78 14.24 8.41
CA LEU A 54 -1.99 15.01 8.11
C LEU A 54 -3.26 14.15 8.30
N PRO A 55 -3.41 12.96 7.66
CA PRO A 55 -4.51 12.05 7.97
C PRO A 55 -4.62 11.67 9.45
N LEU A 56 -3.49 11.50 10.15
CA LEU A 56 -3.47 11.18 11.58
C LEU A 56 -4.04 12.33 12.43
N ILE A 57 -3.61 13.57 12.15
CA ILE A 57 -4.15 14.78 12.79
C ILE A 57 -5.65 14.90 12.46
N GLY A 58 -6.02 14.67 11.20
CA GLY A 58 -7.42 14.65 10.77
C GLY A 58 -8.27 13.62 11.52
N ALA A 59 -7.71 12.44 11.82
CA ALA A 59 -8.37 11.42 12.63
C ALA A 59 -8.63 11.92 14.06
N ILE A 60 -7.60 12.48 14.72
CA ILE A 60 -7.67 12.95 16.11
C ILE A 60 -8.65 14.13 16.23
N VAL A 61 -8.49 15.16 15.39
CA VAL A 61 -9.37 16.33 15.38
C VAL A 61 -10.79 15.94 14.98
N GLY A 62 -10.93 15.01 14.03
CA GLY A 62 -12.22 14.49 13.58
C GLY A 62 -13.06 13.88 14.70
N VAL A 63 -12.43 13.17 15.64
CA VAL A 63 -13.13 12.61 16.81
C VAL A 63 -13.70 13.71 17.71
N ILE A 64 -12.96 14.81 17.88
CA ILE A 64 -13.34 15.93 18.76
C ILE A 64 -14.49 16.74 18.17
N CYS A 65 -14.49 16.98 16.85
CA CYS A 65 -15.47 17.87 16.18
C CYS A 65 -16.89 17.28 16.02
N GLY A 66 -17.16 16.06 16.48
CA GLY A 66 -18.48 15.44 16.38
C GLY A 66 -18.71 14.68 15.07
N LYS A 67 -19.93 14.15 14.86
CA LYS A 67 -20.20 13.13 13.81
C LYS A 67 -19.93 13.65 12.39
N ASN A 68 -20.66 14.67 11.94
CA ASN A 68 -20.59 15.12 10.54
C ASN A 68 -19.41 16.06 10.30
N ALA A 69 -19.20 17.03 11.19
CA ALA A 69 -18.06 17.95 11.10
C ALA A 69 -16.73 17.19 11.23
N GLY A 70 -16.66 16.16 12.07
CA GLY A 70 -15.47 15.31 12.22
C GLY A 70 -15.05 14.60 10.93
N MET A 71 -16.01 14.05 10.18
CA MET A 71 -15.74 13.42 8.88
C MET A 71 -15.26 14.45 7.85
N ILE A 72 -15.87 15.64 7.80
CA ILE A 72 -15.46 16.71 6.89
C ILE A 72 -14.03 17.16 7.21
N VAL A 73 -13.72 17.41 8.49
CA VAL A 73 -12.38 17.80 8.93
C VAL A 73 -11.35 16.73 8.55
N CYS A 74 -11.63 15.45 8.87
CA CYS A 74 -10.75 14.35 8.50
C CYS A 74 -10.53 14.28 6.98
N ALA A 75 -11.59 14.41 6.19
CA ALA A 75 -11.52 14.42 4.73
C ALA A 75 -10.62 15.55 4.20
N VAL A 76 -10.73 16.77 4.76
CA VAL A 76 -9.89 17.92 4.39
C VAL A 76 -8.42 17.60 4.67
N PHE A 77 -8.09 17.09 5.85
CA PHE A 77 -6.70 16.71 6.19
C PHE A 77 -6.15 15.61 5.27
N ILE A 78 -6.97 14.64 4.87
CA ILE A 78 -6.58 13.62 3.89
C ILE A 78 -6.31 14.26 2.52
N LEU A 79 -7.18 15.15 2.05
CA LEU A 79 -7.01 15.85 0.78
C LEU A 79 -5.75 16.73 0.76
N LEU A 80 -5.40 17.36 1.87
CA LEU A 80 -4.16 18.14 2.01
C LEU A 80 -2.91 17.26 1.85
N ALA A 81 -2.99 15.96 2.13
CA ALA A 81 -1.88 15.03 1.95
C ALA A 81 -1.72 14.52 0.50
N CYS A 82 -2.80 14.53 -0.30
CA CYS A 82 -2.79 14.00 -1.68
C CYS A 82 -1.68 14.56 -2.59
N PRO A 83 -1.39 15.88 -2.63
CA PRO A 83 -0.37 16.44 -3.52
C PRO A 83 1.03 15.86 -3.32
N PHE A 84 1.35 15.40 -2.10
CA PHE A 84 2.67 14.84 -1.77
C PHE A 84 2.92 13.48 -2.41
N TYR A 85 1.85 12.74 -2.72
CA TYR A 85 1.88 11.38 -3.28
C TYR A 85 1.54 11.33 -4.77
N LYS A 86 1.35 12.49 -5.41
CA LYS A 86 1.12 12.55 -6.86
C LYS A 86 2.30 11.90 -7.60
N PRO A 87 2.05 10.93 -8.51
CA PRO A 87 3.11 10.30 -9.28
C PRO A 87 3.93 11.34 -10.04
N LYS A 88 5.25 11.33 -9.82
CA LYS A 88 6.21 12.16 -10.56
C LYS A 88 6.93 11.33 -11.61
N LYS A 89 7.38 11.96 -12.69
CA LYS A 89 8.24 11.30 -13.68
C LYS A 89 9.50 10.79 -12.96
N ALA A 90 9.76 9.49 -13.06
CA ALA A 90 10.85 8.81 -12.38
C ALA A 90 11.82 8.19 -13.39
N LYS A 91 13.09 8.05 -13.01
CA LYS A 91 14.14 7.43 -13.84
C LYS A 91 13.80 5.97 -14.20
N LYS A 92 13.23 5.23 -13.25
CA LYS A 92 12.62 3.92 -13.49
C LYS A 92 11.12 4.06 -13.21
N PRO A 93 10.23 3.75 -14.15
CA PRO A 93 8.80 3.77 -13.90
C PRO A 93 8.37 2.51 -13.14
N LEU A 94 7.21 2.60 -12.45
CA LEU A 94 6.53 1.45 -11.88
C LEU A 94 6.20 0.45 -13.01
N LYS A 95 6.72 -0.77 -12.93
CA LYS A 95 6.41 -1.83 -13.91
C LYS A 95 5.33 -2.73 -13.34
N TYR A 96 4.20 -2.84 -14.04
CA TYR A 96 3.06 -3.69 -13.64
C TYR A 96 3.31 -5.18 -13.93
N THR A 97 4.22 -5.78 -13.17
CA THR A 97 4.49 -7.22 -13.19
C THR A 97 3.31 -8.02 -12.58
N PRO A 98 3.23 -9.34 -12.81
CA PRO A 98 2.23 -10.18 -12.15
C PRO A 98 2.22 -10.04 -10.62
N ARG A 99 3.42 -9.91 -10.01
CA ARG A 99 3.56 -9.67 -8.56
C ARG A 99 2.94 -8.34 -8.13
N VAL A 100 3.25 -7.23 -8.82
CA VAL A 100 2.67 -5.92 -8.52
C VAL A 100 1.15 -5.95 -8.68
N ARG A 101 0.63 -6.60 -9.73
CA ARG A 101 -0.82 -6.75 -9.93
C ARG A 101 -1.50 -7.47 -8.76
N ARG A 102 -0.95 -8.60 -8.30
CA ARG A 102 -1.48 -9.32 -7.11
C ARG A 102 -1.49 -8.44 -5.86
N MET A 103 -0.40 -7.70 -5.62
CA MET A 103 -0.33 -6.79 -4.48
C MET A 103 -1.35 -5.65 -4.58
N LEU A 104 -1.50 -5.01 -5.74
CA LEU A 104 -2.49 -3.95 -5.95
C LEU A 104 -3.92 -4.45 -5.76
N VAL A 105 -4.23 -5.65 -6.27
CA VAL A 105 -5.53 -6.31 -6.03
C VAL A 105 -5.75 -6.54 -4.55
N THR A 106 -4.75 -7.05 -3.83
CA THR A 106 -4.86 -7.30 -2.38
C THR A 106 -5.10 -6.02 -1.60
N VAL A 107 -4.35 -4.94 -1.90
CA VAL A 107 -4.55 -3.63 -1.27
C VAL A 107 -5.95 -3.08 -1.58
N ALA A 108 -6.41 -3.19 -2.83
CA ALA A 108 -7.74 -2.74 -3.23
C ALA A 108 -8.85 -3.50 -2.49
N VAL A 109 -8.71 -4.82 -2.34
CA VAL A 109 -9.65 -5.66 -1.58
C VAL A 109 -9.67 -5.26 -0.11
N LEU A 110 -8.50 -5.03 0.52
CA LEU A 110 -8.42 -4.60 1.92
C LEU A 110 -9.12 -3.25 2.14
N TYR A 111 -8.88 -2.27 1.26
CA TYR A 111 -9.53 -0.96 1.34
C TYR A 111 -11.03 -1.01 1.03
N ALA A 112 -11.46 -1.84 0.07
CA ALA A 112 -12.87 -2.04 -0.23
C ALA A 112 -13.61 -2.70 0.94
N ALA A 113 -13.04 -3.77 1.51
CA ALA A 113 -13.59 -4.44 2.68
C ALA A 113 -13.72 -3.49 3.87
N MET A 114 -12.68 -2.71 4.17
CA MET A 114 -12.73 -1.66 5.20
C MET A 114 -13.85 -0.64 4.91
N THR A 115 -13.93 -0.14 3.68
CA THR A 115 -14.95 0.84 3.27
C THR A 115 -16.36 0.32 3.51
N VAL A 116 -16.64 -0.92 3.08
CA VAL A 116 -17.95 -1.56 3.28
C VAL A 116 -18.26 -1.75 4.76
N LEU A 117 -17.30 -2.25 5.54
CA LEU A 117 -17.48 -2.44 6.98
C LEU A 117 -17.81 -1.11 7.70
N LEU A 118 -17.11 -0.03 7.36
CA LEU A 118 -17.37 1.28 7.96
C LEU A 118 -18.70 1.86 7.50
N ALA A 119 -19.07 1.73 6.23
CA ALA A 119 -20.33 2.24 5.71
C ALA A 119 -21.55 1.55 6.33
N VAL A 120 -21.45 0.25 6.66
CA VAL A 120 -22.56 -0.52 7.22
C VAL A 120 -22.63 -0.44 8.74
N PHE A 121 -21.49 -0.49 9.44
CA PHE A 121 -21.46 -0.73 10.89
C PHE A 121 -20.92 0.44 11.72
N ALA A 122 -20.31 1.45 11.12
CA ALA A 122 -19.63 2.51 11.87
C ALA A 122 -20.44 3.82 11.95
N SER A 123 -20.25 4.54 13.06
CA SER A 123 -20.72 5.92 13.20
C SER A 123 -19.70 6.90 12.62
N GLY A 124 -20.12 8.11 12.24
CA GLY A 124 -19.22 9.10 11.62
C GLY A 124 -17.95 9.42 12.41
N ARG A 125 -17.96 9.36 13.76
CA ARG A 125 -16.74 9.52 14.57
C ARG A 125 -15.77 8.35 14.39
N ILE A 126 -16.29 7.13 14.41
CA ILE A 126 -15.50 5.90 14.20
C ILE A 126 -14.99 5.88 12.75
N THR A 127 -15.83 6.23 11.78
CA THR A 127 -15.44 6.34 10.38
C THR A 127 -14.29 7.34 10.19
N ALA A 128 -14.38 8.54 10.75
CA ALA A 128 -13.31 9.54 10.69
C ALA A 128 -12.00 9.03 11.31
N LEU A 129 -12.10 8.37 12.48
CA LEU A 129 -10.93 7.81 13.16
C LEU A 129 -10.27 6.71 12.32
N VAL A 130 -11.02 5.70 11.91
CA VAL A 130 -10.47 4.52 11.21
C VAL A 130 -9.94 4.92 9.83
N VAL A 131 -10.66 5.75 9.07
CA VAL A 131 -10.21 6.20 7.75
C VAL A 131 -8.92 7.02 7.87
N GLY A 132 -8.84 7.96 8.81
CA GLY A 132 -7.64 8.77 9.01
C GLY A 132 -6.44 7.93 9.48
N LEU A 133 -6.65 6.97 10.38
CA LEU A 133 -5.61 6.03 10.81
C LEU A 133 -5.11 5.15 9.66
N VAL A 134 -6.01 4.54 8.89
CA VAL A 134 -5.65 3.67 7.76
C VAL A 134 -4.92 4.46 6.68
N ALA A 135 -5.34 5.69 6.40
CA ALA A 135 -4.62 6.59 5.50
C ALA A 135 -3.20 6.92 6.02
N ALA A 136 -3.04 7.17 7.33
CA ALA A 136 -1.74 7.45 7.94
C ALA A 136 -0.78 6.25 7.88
N VAL A 137 -1.30 5.01 7.95
CA VAL A 137 -0.48 3.79 7.89
C VAL A 137 -0.41 3.15 6.50
N SER A 138 -0.78 3.88 5.44
CA SER A 138 -0.81 3.36 4.06
C SER A 138 0.47 2.66 3.56
N PRO A 139 1.71 3.05 3.94
CA PRO A 139 2.92 2.32 3.51
C PRO A 139 2.96 0.89 4.07
N PHE A 140 2.42 0.68 5.27
CA PHE A 140 2.41 -0.62 5.95
C PHE A 140 1.35 -1.55 5.35
N VAL A 141 0.29 -1.01 4.75
CA VAL A 141 -0.72 -1.81 4.04
C VAL A 141 -0.09 -2.55 2.85
N ILE A 142 0.92 -1.95 2.19
CA ILE A 142 1.67 -2.62 1.11
C ILE A 142 2.53 -3.76 1.65
N ILE A 143 3.16 -3.58 2.82
CA ILE A 143 3.94 -4.63 3.48
C ILE A 143 2.99 -5.78 3.89
N LEU A 144 1.83 -5.46 4.44
CA LEU A 144 0.79 -6.43 4.77
C LEU A 144 0.34 -7.21 3.52
N ALA A 145 0.10 -6.51 2.40
CA ALA A 145 -0.24 -7.16 1.14
C ALA A 145 0.89 -8.11 0.65
N ASN A 146 2.15 -7.76 0.87
CA ASN A 146 3.28 -8.64 0.53
C ASN A 146 3.30 -9.90 1.40
N ILE A 147 2.97 -9.78 2.68
CA ILE A 147 2.86 -10.92 3.61
C ILE A 147 1.72 -11.86 3.18
N ILE A 148 0.54 -11.30 2.87
CA ILE A 148 -0.62 -12.06 2.40
C ILE A 148 -0.31 -12.83 1.10
N ASN A 149 0.42 -12.20 0.17
CA ASN A 149 0.78 -12.83 -1.10
C ASN A 149 2.02 -13.73 -1.03
N LYS A 150 2.77 -13.73 0.08
CA LYS A 150 4.01 -14.49 0.25
C LYS A 150 3.89 -15.99 -0.11
N PRO A 151 2.83 -16.73 0.31
CA PRO A 151 2.71 -18.15 -0.06
C PRO A 151 2.64 -18.36 -1.58
N ILE A 152 1.95 -17.48 -2.31
CA ILE A 152 1.84 -17.53 -3.77
C ILE A 152 3.20 -17.24 -4.42
N GLU A 153 3.94 -16.26 -3.92
CA GLU A 153 5.30 -15.98 -4.44
C GLU A 153 6.25 -17.16 -4.18
N LEU A 154 6.15 -17.81 -3.02
CA LEU A 154 6.97 -18.97 -2.69
C LEU A 154 6.64 -20.17 -3.58
N SER A 155 5.37 -20.41 -3.90
CA SER A 155 4.99 -21.50 -4.83
C SER A 155 5.51 -21.23 -6.24
N ILE A 156 5.42 -19.98 -6.72
CA ILE A 156 5.97 -19.58 -8.03
C ILE A 156 7.49 -19.77 -8.05
N ASN A 157 8.19 -19.33 -7.01
CA ASN A 157 9.65 -19.50 -6.93
C ASN A 157 10.04 -20.99 -6.95
N ARG A 158 9.33 -21.83 -6.18
CA ARG A 158 9.56 -23.28 -6.16
C ARG A 158 9.33 -23.92 -7.53
N TYR A 159 8.31 -23.48 -8.27
CA TYR A 159 8.06 -23.95 -9.63
C TYR A 159 9.29 -23.71 -10.53
N TYR A 160 9.80 -22.48 -10.60
CA TYR A 160 10.96 -22.17 -11.43
C TYR A 160 12.24 -22.84 -10.96
N THR A 161 12.45 -22.98 -9.65
CA THR A 161 13.59 -23.75 -9.12
C THR A 161 13.51 -25.22 -9.53
N ASN A 162 12.33 -25.84 -9.45
CA ASN A 162 12.15 -27.23 -9.85
C ASN A 162 12.27 -27.41 -11.36
N ASP A 163 11.80 -26.45 -12.14
CA ASP A 163 11.93 -26.45 -13.60
C ASP A 163 13.40 -26.39 -14.03
N ALA A 164 14.19 -25.48 -13.44
CA ALA A 164 15.63 -25.40 -13.67
C ALA A 164 16.35 -26.72 -13.31
N LYS A 165 15.99 -27.35 -12.18
CA LYS A 165 16.53 -28.66 -11.80
C LYS A 165 16.19 -29.76 -12.82
N LYS A 166 14.97 -29.77 -13.36
CA LYS A 166 14.57 -30.72 -14.42
C LYS A 166 15.38 -30.52 -15.69
N MET A 167 15.59 -29.26 -16.11
CA MET A 167 16.41 -28.93 -17.29
C MET A 167 17.85 -29.40 -17.12
N LEU A 168 18.46 -29.20 -15.94
CA LEU A 168 19.81 -29.69 -15.66
C LEU A 168 19.89 -31.22 -15.68
N ALA A 169 18.91 -31.91 -15.10
CA ALA A 169 18.88 -33.37 -15.08
C ALA A 169 18.71 -33.99 -16.49
N ALA A 170 18.08 -33.28 -17.42
CA ALA A 170 17.92 -33.72 -18.80
C ALA A 170 19.22 -33.65 -19.64
N CYS A 171 20.25 -32.95 -19.14
CA CYS A 171 21.52 -32.75 -19.85
C CYS A 171 22.72 -33.30 -19.05
N PRO A 172 22.84 -34.63 -18.87
CA PRO A 172 23.85 -35.23 -17.99
C PRO A 172 25.30 -35.02 -18.44
N ASN A 173 25.52 -34.72 -19.73
CA ASN A 173 26.86 -34.54 -20.30
C ASN A 173 27.35 -33.08 -20.28
N LEU A 174 26.60 -32.16 -19.66
CA LEU A 174 26.99 -30.75 -19.56
C LEU A 174 27.68 -30.45 -18.22
N THR A 175 28.77 -29.69 -18.27
CA THR A 175 29.43 -29.15 -17.09
C THR A 175 28.53 -28.11 -16.42
N VAL A 176 28.07 -28.39 -15.20
CA VAL A 176 27.24 -27.45 -14.42
C VAL A 176 28.15 -26.46 -13.71
N ILE A 177 28.04 -25.18 -14.06
CA ILE A 177 28.76 -24.07 -13.40
C ILE A 177 27.79 -23.32 -12.49
N GLY A 178 28.04 -23.33 -11.18
CA GLY A 178 27.31 -22.52 -10.22
C GLY A 178 27.84 -21.08 -10.22
N VAL A 179 27.08 -20.15 -10.81
CA VAL A 179 27.41 -18.73 -10.73
C VAL A 179 26.72 -18.14 -9.50
N THR A 180 27.51 -17.71 -8.51
CA THR A 180 27.00 -17.01 -7.34
C THR A 180 27.10 -15.49 -7.53
N GLY A 181 26.09 -14.75 -7.12
CA GLY A 181 26.07 -13.28 -7.13
C GLY A 181 25.03 -12.73 -6.16
N SER A 182 25.03 -11.42 -5.92
CA SER A 182 24.16 -10.73 -4.95
C SER A 182 22.69 -10.59 -5.39
N TYR A 183 22.17 -11.54 -6.18
CA TYR A 183 20.78 -11.57 -6.62
C TYR A 183 19.91 -12.42 -5.70
#